data_AF-R7HAP2-F1
#
_entry.id   AF-R7HAP2-F1
#
_cell.length_a   1.000
_cell.length_b   1.000
_cell.length_c   1.000
_cell.angle_alpha   90.00
_cell.angle_beta   90.00
_cell.angle_gamma   90.00
#
_symmetry.space_group_name_H-M   'P 1'
#
loop_
_entity.id
_entity.type
_entity.pdbx_description
1 polymer ?
#
loop_
_entity_poly.entity_id
_entity_poly.type
_entity_poly.pdbx_seq_one_letter_code
_entity_poly.pdbx_strand_id
1 'polypeptide(L)'
;MKICPKCKGNVADGLNVCTHCGAVITPQAAKPKKKDSTEVKRDNQAIAITSVIITLVGIFIMFQVSALVGMIIYLIAFALSFNELRKDPEFRPETIVPFAKKCLSKENFKGMGLMFLVVAILPLMAVIGSYRWIVTDTYREVESMYNDYY
;
A
#
# COMPACT_ATOMS: atom_id res chain seq x y z
N MET A 1 1.42 -35.16 -12.68
CA MET A 1 2.44 -36.16 -12.28
C MET A 1 3.72 -35.44 -11.90
N LYS A 2 4.08 -35.46 -10.60
CA LYS A 2 5.35 -34.91 -10.10
C LYS A 2 6.35 -36.06 -9.93
N ILE A 3 7.62 -35.82 -10.26
CA ILE A 3 8.71 -36.80 -10.06
C ILE A 3 9.46 -36.40 -8.79
N CYS A 4 9.67 -37.36 -7.89
CA CYS A 4 10.45 -37.10 -6.69
C CYS A 4 11.92 -36.82 -7.05
N PRO A 5 12.52 -35.71 -6.59
CA PRO A 5 13.91 -35.37 -6.91
C PRO A 5 14.93 -36.34 -6.29
N LYS A 6 14.55 -37.08 -5.23
CA LYS A 6 15.45 -37.96 -4.48
C LYS A 6 15.48 -39.39 -5.01
N CYS A 7 14.31 -39.96 -5.29
CA CYS A 7 14.18 -41.36 -5.70
C CYS A 7 13.72 -41.54 -7.14
N LYS A 8 13.48 -40.44 -7.89
CA LYS A 8 12.94 -40.45 -9.27
C LYS A 8 11.62 -41.21 -9.43
N GLY A 9 10.95 -41.54 -8.32
CA GLY A 9 9.65 -42.21 -8.31
C GLY A 9 8.52 -41.25 -8.64
N ASN A 10 7.45 -41.79 -9.21
CA ASN A 10 6.23 -41.05 -9.51
C ASN A 10 5.50 -40.70 -8.22
N VAL A 11 5.13 -39.43 -8.06
CA VAL A 11 4.34 -38.94 -6.93
C VAL A 11 2.98 -38.48 -7.43
N ALA A 12 1.94 -39.01 -6.79
CA ALA A 12 0.56 -38.66 -7.06
C ALA A 12 0.33 -37.15 -6.89
N ASP A 13 -0.47 -36.57 -7.78
CA ASP A 13 -0.79 -35.14 -7.74
C ASP A 13 -1.58 -34.83 -6.45
N GLY A 14 -1.07 -33.89 -5.65
CA GLY A 14 -1.66 -33.50 -4.35
C GLY A 14 -0.87 -33.93 -3.10
N LEU A 15 0.14 -34.80 -3.24
CA LEU A 15 1.01 -35.18 -2.12
C LEU A 15 2.23 -34.26 -1.98
N ASN A 16 2.43 -33.70 -0.79
CA ASN A 16 3.60 -32.88 -0.44
C ASN A 16 4.78 -33.72 0.10
N VAL A 17 4.65 -35.04 0.11
CA VAL A 17 5.67 -35.97 0.59
C VAL A 17 5.71 -37.16 -0.37
N CYS A 18 6.91 -37.59 -0.76
CA CYS A 18 7.06 -38.81 -1.55
C CYS A 18 6.81 -40.05 -0.69
N THR A 19 5.84 -40.88 -1.08
CA THR A 19 5.51 -42.14 -0.40
C THR A 19 6.60 -43.20 -0.49
N HIS A 20 7.53 -43.07 -1.44
CA HIS A 20 8.62 -44.05 -1.63
C HIS A 20 9.88 -43.75 -0.82
N CYS A 21 10.18 -42.48 -0.52
CA CYS A 21 11.42 -42.10 0.16
C CYS A 21 11.25 -41.11 1.32
N GLY A 22 10.01 -40.73 1.64
CA GLY A 22 9.69 -39.79 2.72
C GLY A 22 10.14 -38.35 2.46
N ALA A 23 10.67 -38.04 1.28
CA ALA A 23 11.15 -36.69 0.97
C ALA A 23 9.99 -35.71 0.86
N VAL A 24 10.07 -34.61 1.60
CA VAL A 24 9.11 -33.50 1.50
C VAL A 24 9.30 -32.81 0.14
N ILE A 25 8.27 -32.88 -0.68
CA ILE A 25 8.18 -32.17 -1.95
C ILE A 25 7.46 -30.87 -1.63
N THR A 26 8.24 -29.84 -1.32
CA THR A 26 7.70 -28.48 -1.25
C THR A 26 7.02 -28.18 -2.58
N PRO A 27 5.68 -27.98 -2.61
CA PRO A 27 5.06 -27.40 -3.79
C PRO A 27 5.81 -26.09 -4.04
N GLN A 28 6.35 -25.92 -5.24
CA GLN A 28 6.82 -24.61 -5.66
C GLN A 28 5.60 -23.71 -5.53
N ALA A 29 5.56 -22.89 -4.48
CA ALA A 29 4.67 -21.76 -4.40
C ALA A 29 4.80 -21.08 -5.75
N ALA A 30 3.69 -21.05 -6.50
CA ALA A 30 3.68 -20.53 -7.86
C ALA A 30 4.44 -19.22 -7.84
N LYS A 31 5.63 -19.19 -8.46
CA LYS A 31 6.38 -17.94 -8.60
C LYS A 31 5.40 -16.94 -9.21
N PRO A 32 5.21 -15.75 -8.61
CA PRO A 32 4.37 -14.74 -9.23
C PRO A 32 4.83 -14.59 -10.67
N LYS A 33 3.89 -14.71 -11.62
CA LYS A 33 4.17 -14.58 -13.06
C LYS A 33 5.01 -13.31 -13.22
N LYS A 34 6.22 -13.45 -13.76
CA LYS A 34 7.12 -12.33 -14.06
C LYS A 34 6.42 -11.49 -15.13
N LYS A 35 5.62 -10.49 -14.71
CA LYS A 35 5.07 -9.49 -15.62
C LYS A 35 6.25 -8.81 -16.31
N ASP A 36 6.11 -8.56 -17.60
CA ASP A 36 7.12 -7.86 -18.39
C ASP A 36 7.52 -6.55 -17.70
N SER A 37 8.83 -6.30 -17.57
CA SER A 37 9.37 -5.16 -16.83
C SER A 37 8.83 -3.81 -17.31
N THR A 38 8.38 -3.73 -18.55
CA THR A 38 7.79 -2.53 -19.16
C THR A 38 6.34 -2.32 -18.74
N GLU A 39 5.57 -3.40 -18.58
CA GLU A 39 4.18 -3.39 -18.14
C GLU A 39 4.08 -3.09 -16.64
N VAL A 40 4.96 -3.70 -15.82
CA VAL A 40 5.06 -3.41 -14.37
C VAL A 40 5.38 -1.94 -14.10
N LYS A 41 6.30 -1.35 -14.89
CA LYS A 41 6.69 0.06 -14.71
C LYS A 41 5.54 1.03 -15.00
N ARG A 42 4.67 0.69 -15.98
CA ARG A 42 3.50 1.51 -16.35
C ARG A 42 2.39 1.40 -15.31
N ASP A 43 2.13 0.19 -14.81
CA ASP A 43 1.12 -0.05 -13.76
C ASP A 43 1.49 0.67 -12.45
N ASN A 44 2.75 0.56 -12.01
CA ASN A 44 3.21 1.21 -10.79
C ASN A 44 3.13 2.75 -10.88
N GLN A 45 3.38 3.30 -12.08
CA GLN A 45 3.21 4.74 -12.33
C GLN A 45 1.74 5.17 -12.29
N ALA A 46 0.83 4.38 -12.85
CA ALA A 46 -0.61 4.68 -12.84
C ALA A 46 -1.17 4.64 -11.41
N ILE A 47 -0.79 3.65 -10.61
CA ILE A 47 -1.19 3.54 -9.20
C ILE A 47 -0.61 4.71 -8.40
N ALA A 48 0.65 5.10 -8.65
CA ALA A 48 1.28 6.24 -7.97
C ALA A 48 0.54 7.55 -8.24
N ILE A 49 0.24 7.85 -9.51
CA ILE A 49 -0.52 9.03 -9.90
C ILE A 49 -1.91 9.01 -9.26
N THR A 50 -2.59 7.87 -9.29
CA THR A 50 -3.92 7.70 -8.71
C THR A 50 -3.89 7.95 -7.20
N SER A 51 -2.89 7.42 -6.48
CA SER A 51 -2.73 7.62 -5.04
C SER A 51 -2.51 9.09 -4.68
N VAL A 52 -1.77 9.83 -5.51
CA VAL A 52 -1.53 11.27 -5.31
C VAL A 52 -2.82 12.06 -5.53
N ILE A 53 -3.58 11.73 -6.57
CA ILE A 53 -4.88 12.39 -6.85
C ILE A 53 -5.85 12.14 -5.69
N ILE A 54 -6.00 10.89 -5.23
CA ILE A 54 -6.88 10.56 -4.10
C ILE A 54 -6.40 11.29 -2.83
N THR A 55 -5.09 11.38 -2.61
CA THR A 55 -4.51 12.14 -1.48
C THR A 55 -4.90 13.62 -1.56
N LEU A 56 -4.77 14.26 -2.72
CA LEU A 56 -5.16 15.67 -2.90
C LEU A 56 -6.67 15.88 -2.72
N VAL A 57 -7.49 14.97 -3.23
CA VAL A 57 -8.95 15.01 -3.05
C VAL A 57 -9.32 14.82 -1.58
N GLY A 58 -8.68 13.87 -0.89
CA GLY A 58 -8.87 13.63 0.55
C GLY A 58 -8.51 14.86 1.37
N ILE A 59 -7.40 15.52 1.07
CA ILE A 59 -7.00 16.79 1.69
C ILE A 59 -8.07 17.85 1.44
N PHE A 60 -8.52 18.05 0.20
CA PHE A 60 -9.53 19.06 -0.13
C PHE A 60 -10.85 18.84 0.66
N ILE A 61 -11.32 17.60 0.73
CA ILE A 61 -12.53 17.23 1.49
C ILE A 61 -12.33 17.45 2.99
N MET A 62 -11.13 17.15 3.52
CA MET A 62 -10.76 17.39 4.92
C MET A 62 -10.85 18.88 5.27
N PHE A 63 -10.55 19.76 4.31
CA PHE A 63 -10.67 21.20 4.50
C PHE A 63 -12.11 21.72 4.32
N GLN A 64 -12.84 21.28 3.30
CA GLN A 64 -14.12 21.92 2.96
C GLN A 64 -15.36 21.28 3.59
N VAL A 65 -15.35 19.96 3.81
CA VAL A 65 -16.58 19.21 4.11
C VAL A 65 -16.58 18.66 5.53
N SER A 66 -15.66 17.75 5.85
CA SER A 66 -15.49 17.16 7.18
C SER A 66 -14.11 16.55 7.30
N ALA A 67 -13.50 16.72 8.48
CA ALA A 67 -12.18 16.18 8.77
C ALA A 67 -12.20 14.64 8.78
N LEU A 68 -13.27 14.02 9.28
CA LEU A 68 -13.43 12.56 9.36
C LEU A 68 -13.44 11.91 7.97
N VAL A 69 -14.28 12.43 7.06
CA VAL A 69 -14.43 11.87 5.70
C VAL A 69 -13.12 12.03 4.92
N GLY A 70 -12.46 13.20 5.02
CA GLY A 70 -11.16 13.44 4.40
C GLY A 70 -10.07 12.49 4.91
N MET A 71 -10.04 12.22 6.23
CA MET A 71 -9.10 11.27 6.84
C MET A 71 -9.31 9.84 6.35
N ILE A 72 -10.56 9.38 6.22
CA ILE A 72 -10.86 8.04 5.69
C ILE A 72 -10.35 7.88 4.26
N ILE A 73 -10.60 8.88 3.40
CA ILE A 73 -10.14 8.87 2.00
C ILE A 73 -8.61 8.84 1.94
N TYR A 74 -7.95 9.62 2.79
CA TYR A 74 -6.49 9.64 2.90
C TYR A 74 -5.93 8.28 3.34
N LEU A 75 -6.56 7.59 4.30
CA LEU A 75 -6.15 6.25 4.74
C LEU A 75 -6.26 5.19 3.63
N ILE A 76 -7.26 5.30 2.75
CA ILE A 76 -7.39 4.42 1.58
C ILE A 76 -6.22 4.64 0.62
N ALA A 77 -5.87 5.90 0.33
CA ALA A 77 -4.71 6.22 -0.51
C ALA A 77 -3.41 5.67 0.12
N PHE A 78 -3.24 5.85 1.42
CA PHE A 78 -2.12 5.30 2.17
C PHE A 78 -2.06 3.77 2.07
N ALA A 79 -3.17 3.07 2.29
CA ALA A 79 -3.20 1.60 2.24
C ALA A 79 -2.81 1.06 0.86
N LEU A 80 -3.26 1.73 -0.21
CA LEU A 80 -2.87 1.39 -1.58
C LEU A 80 -1.37 1.63 -1.82
N SER A 81 -0.86 2.81 -1.44
CA SER A 81 0.56 3.15 -1.58
C SER A 81 1.46 2.22 -0.77
N PHE A 82 1.09 1.90 0.47
CA PHE A 82 1.84 1.04 1.35
C PHE A 82 1.83 -0.42 0.89
N ASN A 83 0.69 -0.91 0.41
CA ASN A 83 0.59 -2.26 -0.12
C ASN A 83 1.44 -2.44 -1.38
N GLU A 84 1.53 -1.40 -2.23
CA GLU A 84 2.39 -1.44 -3.41
C GLU A 84 3.88 -1.45 -3.03
N LEU A 85 4.30 -0.56 -2.12
CA LEU A 85 5.66 -0.54 -1.58
C LEU A 85 6.05 -1.88 -0.91
N ARG A 86 5.10 -2.55 -0.27
CA ARG A 86 5.33 -3.85 0.38
C ARG A 86 5.56 -4.99 -0.62
N LYS A 87 5.07 -4.87 -1.86
CA LYS A 87 5.32 -5.87 -2.90
C LYS A 87 6.75 -5.82 -3.43
N ASP A 88 7.44 -4.69 -3.23
CA ASP A 88 8.84 -4.56 -3.66
C ASP A 88 9.76 -5.39 -2.75
N PRO A 89 10.51 -6.36 -3.30
CA PRO A 89 11.38 -7.24 -2.53
C PRO A 89 12.57 -6.50 -1.88
N GLU A 90 12.79 -5.25 -2.26
CA GLU A 90 13.83 -4.36 -1.73
C GLU A 90 13.35 -3.56 -0.51
N PHE A 91 12.04 -3.53 -0.24
CA PHE A 91 11.46 -2.87 0.92
C PHE A 91 11.62 -3.72 2.18
N ARG A 92 12.76 -3.56 2.87
CA ARG A 92 12.99 -4.10 4.23
C ARG A 92 12.91 -2.99 5.28
N PRO A 93 12.30 -3.25 6.46
CA PRO A 93 12.18 -2.27 7.53
C PRO A 93 13.54 -1.79 8.05
N GLU A 94 14.57 -2.60 7.90
CA GLU A 94 15.96 -2.34 8.31
C GLU A 94 16.68 -1.35 7.37
N THR A 95 16.16 -1.15 6.16
CA THR A 95 16.77 -0.34 5.10
C THR A 95 15.90 0.84 4.65
N ILE A 96 14.95 1.28 5.49
CA ILE A 96 14.02 2.39 5.17
C ILE A 96 14.78 3.68 4.81
N VAL A 97 15.85 4.01 5.54
CA VAL A 97 16.65 5.23 5.31
C VAL A 97 17.39 5.20 3.96
N PRO A 98 18.17 4.14 3.62
CA PRO A 98 18.80 4.06 2.30
C PRO A 98 17.76 3.91 1.17
N PHE A 99 16.63 3.25 1.42
CA PHE A 99 15.52 3.14 0.47
C PHE A 99 14.87 4.50 0.17
N ALA A 100 14.59 5.31 1.20
CA ALA A 100 14.06 6.67 1.06
C ALA A 100 15.01 7.55 0.23
N LYS A 101 16.32 7.48 0.49
CA LYS A 101 17.33 8.22 -0.28
C LYS A 101 17.36 7.81 -1.75
N LYS A 102 17.16 6.52 -2.04
CA LYS A 102 17.09 5.97 -3.41
C LYS A 102 15.78 6.33 -4.12
N CYS A 103 14.65 6.33 -3.41
CA CYS A 103 13.35 6.76 -3.91
C CYS A 103 13.26 8.27 -4.20
N LEU A 104 13.97 9.09 -3.41
CA LEU A 104 14.10 10.53 -3.64
C LEU A 104 15.11 10.88 -4.75
N SER A 105 15.85 9.90 -5.27
CA SER A 105 16.72 10.13 -6.43
C SER A 105 15.89 10.40 -7.68
N LYS A 106 16.33 11.38 -8.47
CA LYS A 106 15.63 11.97 -9.64
C LYS A 106 15.17 10.92 -10.66
N GLU A 107 15.84 9.76 -10.72
CA GLU A 107 15.53 8.66 -11.65
C GLU A 107 14.35 7.78 -11.20
N ASN A 108 14.06 7.68 -9.89
CA ASN A 108 13.00 6.82 -9.32
C ASN A 108 11.82 7.61 -8.74
N PHE A 109 11.85 8.94 -8.84
CA PHE A 109 10.87 9.81 -8.19
C PHE A 109 9.45 9.67 -8.77
N LYS A 110 9.31 9.36 -10.07
CA LYS A 110 8.04 9.42 -10.82
C LYS A 110 6.96 8.40 -10.41
N GLY A 111 7.27 7.44 -9.55
CA GLY A 111 6.27 6.46 -9.07
C GLY A 111 6.53 6.06 -7.62
N MET A 112 7.62 5.32 -7.40
CA MET A 112 7.96 4.80 -6.08
C MET A 112 8.29 5.93 -5.08
N GLY A 113 8.94 7.01 -5.54
CA GLY A 113 9.14 8.22 -4.74
C GLY A 113 7.85 8.91 -4.32
N LEU A 114 6.86 9.02 -5.21
CA LEU A 114 5.55 9.61 -4.91
C LEU A 114 4.75 8.78 -3.89
N MET A 115 4.74 7.46 -4.03
CA MET A 115 4.12 6.55 -3.05
C MET A 115 4.74 6.71 -1.66
N PHE A 116 6.07 6.75 -1.61
CA PHE A 116 6.78 6.95 -0.35
C PHE A 116 6.47 8.30 0.28
N LEU A 117 6.34 9.35 -0.55
CA LEU A 117 5.98 10.69 -0.10
C LEU A 117 4.59 10.68 0.56
N VAL A 118 3.58 10.05 -0.06
CA VAL A 118 2.24 9.91 0.54
C VAL A 118 2.32 9.24 1.92
N VAL A 119 3.11 8.17 2.05
CA VAL A 119 3.34 7.46 3.32
C VAL A 119 4.07 8.33 4.35
N ALA A 120 5.06 9.12 3.93
CA ALA A 120 5.86 9.95 4.82
C ALA A 120 5.08 11.13 5.43
N ILE A 121 4.06 11.66 4.73
CA ILE A 121 3.24 12.78 5.26
C ILE A 121 2.14 12.30 6.22
N LEU A 122 1.90 10.99 6.37
CA LEU A 122 0.84 10.43 7.23
C LEU A 122 0.84 11.01 8.66
N PRO A 123 1.98 11.13 9.37
CA PRO A 123 1.98 11.68 10.73
C PRO A 123 1.51 13.13 10.77
N LEU A 124 1.91 13.93 9.77
CA LEU A 124 1.50 15.33 9.65
C LEU A 124 0.00 15.44 9.38
N MET A 125 -0.52 14.60 8.48
CA MET A 125 -1.96 14.56 8.17
C MET A 125 -2.80 14.10 9.36
N ALA A 126 -2.30 13.15 10.16
CA ALA A 126 -2.97 12.70 11.37
C ALA A 126 -3.10 13.82 12.41
N VAL A 127 -2.05 14.63 12.59
CA VAL A 127 -2.08 15.80 13.50
C VAL A 127 -3.06 16.86 13.00
N ILE A 128 -3.00 17.23 11.71
CA ILE A 128 -3.88 18.26 11.14
C ILE A 128 -5.34 17.78 11.14
N GLY A 129 -5.58 16.52 10.77
CA GLY A 129 -6.91 15.90 10.73
C GLY A 129 -7.54 15.83 12.11
N SER A 130 -6.80 15.35 13.11
CA SER A 130 -7.31 15.28 14.49
C SER A 130 -7.58 16.66 15.09
N TYR A 131 -6.70 17.65 14.88
CA TYR A 131 -6.93 19.02 15.32
C TYR A 131 -8.23 19.60 14.75
N ARG A 132 -8.42 19.45 13.43
CA ARG A 132 -9.56 20.02 12.72
C ARG A 132 -10.86 19.30 13.05
N TRP A 133 -10.82 17.99 13.28
CA TRP A 133 -11.96 17.22 13.76
C TRP A 133 -12.40 17.69 15.15
N ILE A 134 -11.46 17.85 16.07
CA ILE A 134 -11.77 18.23 17.46
C ILE A 134 -12.25 19.68 17.58
N VAL A 135 -11.70 20.60 16.79
CA VAL A 135 -11.97 22.05 16.95
C VAL A 135 -13.00 22.57 15.95
N THR A 136 -12.89 22.17 14.67
CA THR A 136 -13.68 22.79 13.60
C THR A 136 -15.00 22.04 13.35
N ASP A 137 -14.97 20.70 13.35
CA ASP A 137 -16.20 19.90 13.17
C ASP A 137 -17.11 20.05 14.40
N THR A 138 -16.58 20.05 15.62
CA THR A 138 -17.37 20.30 16.83
C THR A 138 -18.01 21.68 16.84
N TYR A 139 -17.28 22.72 16.42
CA TYR A 139 -17.84 24.08 16.32
C TYR A 139 -18.98 24.14 15.28
N ARG A 140 -18.79 23.53 14.11
CA ARG A 140 -19.84 23.47 13.07
C ARG A 140 -21.08 22.72 13.53
N GLU A 141 -20.91 21.65 14.27
CA GLU A 141 -22.02 20.82 14.78
C GLU A 141 -22.83 21.59 15.83
N VAL A 142 -22.14 22.31 16.73
CA VAL A 142 -22.79 23.20 17.70
C VAL A 142 -23.52 24.35 17.00
N GLU A 143 -22.90 24.97 16.00
CA GLU A 143 -23.51 26.07 15.24
C GLU A 143 -24.71 25.60 14.41
N SER A 144 -24.68 24.39 13.85
CA SER A 144 -25.85 23.84 13.17
C SER A 144 -26.98 23.54 14.14
N MET A 145 -26.68 23.01 15.33
CA MET A 145 -27.70 22.80 16.37
C MET A 145 -28.29 24.13 16.85
N TYR A 146 -27.48 25.18 16.99
CA TYR A 146 -27.97 26.49 17.38
C TYR A 146 -28.92 27.09 16.34
N ASN A 147 -28.58 27.01 15.05
CA ASN A 147 -29.43 27.49 13.94
C ASN A 147 -30.69 26.65 13.72
N ASP A 148 -30.74 25.40 14.18
CA ASP A 148 -31.95 24.57 14.08
C ASP A 148 -32.96 24.90 15.20
N TYR A 149 -32.48 25.49 16.29
CA TYR A 149 -33.29 25.91 17.44
C TYR A 149 -33.88 27.33 17.32
N TYR A 150 -33.27 28.21 16.52
CA TYR A 150 -33.64 29.63 16.37
C TYR A 150 -34.05 29.97 14.95
#